data_AF-A0A9D8FDD1-F1
#
_entry.id   AF-A0A9D8FDD1-F1
#
_cell.length_a   1.000
_cell.length_b   1.000
_cell.length_c   1.000
_cell.angle_alpha   90.00
_cell.angle_beta   90.00
_cell.angle_gamma   90.00
#
_symmetry.space_group_name_H-M   'P 1'
#
loop_
_entity.id
_entity.type
_entity.pdbx_description
1 polymer ?
#
loop_
_entity_poly.entity_id
_entity_poly.type
_entity_poly.pdbx_seq_one_letter_code
_entity_poly.pdbx_strand_id
1 'polypeptide(L)'
;MKSMAKRWLNWLAPRWTTALLSARARAHSHRVLESWGCPNVNRKLIEHLGDRVLSGPFAGMRLTPMTHAEQIGPCLRGVYEGELSEA
;
A
#
# COMPACT_ATOMS: atom_id res chain seq x y z
N MET A 1 -20.21 6.28 19.28
CA MET A 1 -19.47 7.54 19.50
C MET A 1 -18.37 7.83 18.48
N LYS A 2 -17.53 6.85 18.05
CA LYS A 2 -16.42 7.10 17.09
C LYS A 2 -16.85 7.49 15.67
N SER A 3 -18.05 7.11 15.21
CA SER A 3 -18.52 7.43 13.85
C SER A 3 -19.05 8.86 13.71
N MET A 4 -19.75 9.39 14.73
CA MET A 4 -20.28 10.75 14.72
C MET A 4 -19.16 11.80 14.67
N ALA A 5 -18.13 11.66 15.51
CA ALA A 5 -17.00 12.59 15.52
C ALA A 5 -16.27 12.61 14.17
N LYS A 6 -16.05 11.44 13.54
CA LYS A 6 -15.46 11.35 12.19
C LYS A 6 -16.32 12.03 11.13
N ARG A 7 -17.65 11.94 11.25
CA ARG A 7 -18.60 12.56 10.31
C ARG A 7 -18.55 14.09 10.39
N TRP A 8 -18.54 14.64 11.60
CA TRP A 8 -18.37 16.08 11.83
C TRP A 8 -17.02 16.59 11.34
N LEU A 9 -15.96 15.84 11.61
CA LEU A 9 -14.61 16.19 11.18
C LEU A 9 -14.50 16.17 9.64
N ASN A 10 -15.07 15.15 8.97
CA ASN A 10 -15.13 15.08 7.51
C ASN A 10 -15.94 16.23 6.90
N TRP A 11 -16.95 16.73 7.60
CA TRP A 11 -17.74 17.85 7.12
C TRP A 11 -17.00 19.19 7.23
N LEU A 12 -16.24 19.39 8.32
CA LEU A 12 -15.48 20.62 8.57
C LEU A 12 -14.14 20.70 7.79
N ALA A 13 -13.43 19.57 7.62
CA ALA A 13 -12.11 19.56 7.00
C ALA A 13 -11.81 18.25 6.23
N PRO A 14 -12.58 17.94 5.16
CA PRO A 14 -12.57 16.62 4.50
C PRO A 14 -11.19 16.15 4.02
N ARG A 15 -10.33 17.06 3.56
CA ARG A 15 -8.99 16.70 3.07
C ARG A 15 -8.06 16.29 4.21
N TRP A 16 -8.09 17.03 5.32
CA TRP A 16 -7.25 16.79 6.49
C TRP A 16 -7.66 15.52 7.23
N THR A 17 -8.97 15.30 7.36
CA THR A 17 -9.50 14.10 7.99
C THR A 17 -9.21 12.86 7.18
N THR A 18 -9.35 12.94 5.87
CA THR A 18 -8.97 11.83 4.98
C THR A 18 -7.48 11.56 5.08
N ALA A 19 -6.63 12.59 5.04
CA ALA A 19 -5.17 12.41 5.20
C ALA A 19 -4.81 11.74 6.54
N LEU A 20 -5.40 12.20 7.64
CA LEU A 20 -5.16 11.66 8.98
C LEU A 20 -5.65 10.20 9.09
N LEU A 21 -6.87 9.93 8.64
CA LEU A 21 -7.45 8.59 8.70
C LEU A 21 -6.67 7.61 7.81
N SER A 22 -6.26 8.04 6.61
CA SER A 22 -5.44 7.25 5.70
C SER A 22 -4.06 6.97 6.28
N ALA A 23 -3.39 7.97 6.88
CA ALA A 23 -2.11 7.77 7.55
C ALA A 23 -2.23 6.76 8.71
N ARG A 24 -3.30 6.86 9.50
CA ARG A 24 -3.55 5.94 10.62
C ARG A 24 -3.86 4.52 10.14
N ALA A 25 -4.59 4.38 9.04
CA ALA A 25 -4.88 3.10 8.42
C ALA A 25 -3.60 2.45 7.86
N ARG A 26 -2.74 3.22 7.16
CA ARG A 26 -1.43 2.73 6.69
C ARG A 26 -0.55 2.27 7.84
N ALA A 27 -0.44 3.07 8.90
CA ALA A 27 0.35 2.69 10.08
C ALA A 27 -0.15 1.38 10.72
N HIS A 28 -1.47 1.16 10.73
CA HIS A 28 -2.03 -0.11 11.19
C HIS A 28 -1.68 -1.26 10.23
N SER A 29 -1.85 -1.07 8.92
CA SER A 29 -1.48 -2.06 7.90
C SER A 29 -0.03 -2.49 8.03
N HIS A 30 0.91 -1.54 8.17
CA HIS A 30 2.33 -1.84 8.34
C HIS A 30 2.60 -2.70 9.58
N ARG A 31 1.94 -2.41 10.71
CA ARG A 31 2.08 -3.24 11.93
C ARG A 31 1.56 -4.66 11.74
N VAL A 32 0.50 -4.85 10.95
CA VAL A 32 -0.03 -6.18 10.64
C VAL A 32 0.92 -6.94 9.72
N LEU A 33 1.43 -6.29 8.67
CA LEU A 33 2.42 -6.90 7.77
C LEU A 33 3.71 -7.27 8.51
N GLU A 34 4.15 -6.42 9.43
CA GLU A 34 5.30 -6.67 10.29
C GLU A 34 5.07 -7.88 11.21
N SER A 35 3.90 -8.00 11.83
CA SER A 35 3.58 -9.15 12.69
C SER A 35 3.50 -10.48 11.94
N TRP A 36 3.19 -10.44 10.64
CA TRP A 36 3.24 -11.61 9.77
C TRP A 36 4.64 -11.93 9.22
N GLY A 37 5.64 -11.08 9.49
CA GLY A 37 7.00 -11.26 9.01
C GLY A 37 7.19 -10.94 7.53
N CYS A 38 6.21 -10.28 6.89
CA CYS A 38 6.28 -9.88 5.48
C CYS A 38 7.52 -9.06 5.13
N PRO A 39 8.03 -8.13 5.97
CA PRO A 39 9.24 -7.37 5.66
C PRO A 39 10.46 -8.25 5.38
N ASN A 40 10.64 -9.35 6.13
CA ASN A 40 11.75 -10.27 5.95
C ASN A 40 11.64 -11.04 4.63
N VAL A 41 10.43 -11.47 4.27
CA VAL A 41 10.15 -12.13 2.99
C VAL A 41 10.43 -11.15 1.85
N ASN A 42 9.95 -9.91 1.99
CA ASN A 42 10.11 -8.91 0.95
C ASN A 42 11.56 -8.54 0.69
N ARG A 43 12.37 -8.40 1.76
CA ARG A 43 13.82 -8.20 1.63
C ARG A 43 14.47 -9.31 0.81
N LYS A 44 14.17 -10.59 1.13
CA LYS A 44 14.72 -11.74 0.37
C LYS A 44 14.30 -11.72 -1.09
N LEU A 45 13.06 -11.34 -1.39
CA LEU A 45 12.56 -11.22 -2.75
C LEU A 45 13.28 -10.12 -3.52
N ILE A 46 13.48 -8.95 -2.91
CA ILE A 46 14.20 -7.82 -3.54
C ILE A 46 15.68 -8.15 -3.73
N GLU A 47 16.32 -8.81 -2.76
CA GLU A 47 17.71 -9.28 -2.90
C GLU A 47 17.87 -10.27 -4.06
N HIS A 48 16.87 -11.12 -4.30
CA HIS A 48 16.93 -12.14 -5.34
C HIS A 48 16.50 -11.65 -6.72
N LEU A 49 15.47 -10.82 -6.80
CA LEU A 49 14.80 -10.42 -8.05
C LEU A 49 15.08 -8.96 -8.44
N GLY A 50 15.67 -8.18 -7.54
CA GLY A 50 15.87 -6.74 -7.70
C GLY A 50 14.68 -5.90 -7.21
N ASP A 51 14.84 -4.59 -7.30
CA ASP A 51 13.87 -3.59 -6.83
C ASP A 51 12.97 -3.06 -7.95
N ARG A 52 12.94 -3.72 -9.11
CA ARG A 52 12.16 -3.32 -10.28
C ARG A 52 11.02 -4.27 -10.55
N VAL A 53 9.88 -3.73 -10.98
CA VAL A 53 8.73 -4.51 -11.40
C VAL A 53 9.12 -5.48 -12.52
N LEU A 54 8.79 -6.76 -12.35
CA LEU A 54 9.26 -7.82 -13.24
C LEU A 54 8.46 -7.93 -14.54
N SER A 55 7.16 -7.66 -14.49
CA SER A 55 6.24 -7.88 -15.61
C SER A 55 5.02 -6.97 -15.54
N GLY A 56 4.26 -6.91 -16.63
CA GLY A 56 3.04 -6.10 -16.73
C GLY A 56 3.32 -4.67 -17.22
N PRO A 57 2.30 -3.79 -17.18
CA PRO A 57 2.36 -2.44 -17.78
C PRO A 57 3.40 -1.52 -17.11
N PHE A 58 3.84 -1.86 -15.90
CA PHE A 58 4.82 -1.10 -15.14
C PHE A 58 6.20 -1.77 -15.08
N ALA A 59 6.47 -2.79 -15.92
CA ALA A 59 7.74 -3.50 -15.93
C ALA A 59 8.95 -2.55 -16.03
N GLY A 60 9.99 -2.82 -15.25
CA GLY A 60 11.20 -2.00 -15.17
C GLY A 60 11.09 -0.77 -14.26
N MET A 61 9.89 -0.41 -13.79
CA MET A 61 9.71 0.65 -12.80
C MET A 61 10.39 0.27 -11.48
N ARG A 62 11.18 1.19 -10.94
CA ARG A 62 11.81 1.01 -9.64
C ARG A 62 10.78 1.23 -8.53
N LEU A 63 10.64 0.26 -7.65
CA LEU A 63 9.77 0.35 -6.49
C LEU A 63 10.40 1.25 -5.42
N THR A 64 9.55 1.98 -4.72
CA THR A 64 9.99 2.85 -3.62
C THR A 64 10.04 2.06 -2.31
N PRO A 65 10.80 2.53 -1.30
CA PRO A 65 10.77 1.94 0.04
C PRO A 65 9.35 1.82 0.63
N MET A 66 8.47 2.79 0.31
CA MET A 66 7.09 2.75 0.74
C MET A 66 6.32 1.60 0.10
N THR A 67 6.55 1.34 -1.19
CA THR A 67 5.95 0.19 -1.89
C THR A 67 6.40 -1.13 -1.27
N HIS A 68 7.66 -1.24 -0.87
CA HIS A 68 8.17 -2.42 -0.16
C HIS A 68 7.56 -2.62 1.23
N ALA A 69 7.09 -1.55 1.88
CA ALA A 69 6.39 -1.66 3.16
C ALA A 69 4.92 -2.11 3.01
N GLU A 70 4.33 -1.91 1.83
CA GLU A 70 2.91 -2.13 1.57
C GLU A 70 2.61 -3.38 0.74
N GLN A 71 3.60 -3.91 0.00
CA GLN A 71 3.43 -5.03 -0.95
C GLN A 71 4.51 -6.11 -0.77
N ILE A 72 4.19 -7.35 -1.16
CA ILE A 72 5.13 -8.47 -1.15
C ILE A 72 5.67 -8.71 -2.57
N GLY A 73 6.98 -8.63 -2.71
CA GLY A 73 7.72 -8.85 -3.95
C GLY A 73 7.74 -7.63 -4.89
N PRO A 74 8.53 -7.71 -5.97
CA PRO A 74 8.58 -6.68 -7.01
C PRO A 74 7.39 -6.77 -7.98
N CYS A 75 6.17 -6.84 -7.43
CA CYS A 75 4.95 -6.98 -8.19
C CYS A 75 3.97 -5.90 -7.79
N LEU A 76 3.66 -4.97 -8.70
CA LEU A 76 2.53 -4.07 -8.55
C LEU A 76 1.26 -4.82 -8.96
N ARG A 77 0.71 -5.68 -8.09
CA ARG A 77 -0.68 -6.12 -8.24
C ARG A 77 -1.59 -4.97 -7.81
N GLY A 78 -1.72 -3.99 -8.70
CA GLY A 78 -2.78 -3.01 -8.60
C GLY A 78 -4.10 -3.66 -8.96
N VAL A 79 -5.16 -3.35 -8.22
CA VAL A 79 -6.56 -3.67 -8.58
C VAL A 79 -6.88 -3.23 -10.03
N TYR A 80 -6.13 -2.24 -10.54
CA TYR A 80 -6.07 -1.83 -11.94
C TYR A 80 -5.91 -2.96 -12.97
N GLU A 81 -5.15 -4.02 -12.68
CA GLU A 81 -5.00 -5.14 -13.64
C GLU A 81 -6.29 -5.96 -13.76
N GLY A 82 -7.10 -6.00 -12.69
CA GLY A 82 -8.47 -6.56 -12.75
C GLY A 82 -9.42 -5.65 -13.52
N GLU A 83 -9.38 -4.34 -13.23
CA GLU A 83 -10.23 -3.34 -13.90
C GLU A 83 -9.90 -3.15 -15.40
N LEU A 84 -8.65 -3.41 -15.83
CA LEU A 84 -8.26 -3.40 -17.24
C LEU A 84 -8.70 -4.65 -18.01
N SER A 85 -8.99 -5.76 -17.32
CA SER A 85 -9.49 -6.98 -17.96
C SER A 85 -11.01 -6.98 -18.15
N GLU A 86 -11.71 -6.06 -17.47
CA GLU A 86 -13.16 -5.86 -17.57
C GLU A 86 -13.57 -4.74 -18.54
N ALA A 87 -12.61 -4.10 -19.24
CA ALA A 87 -12.84 -3.06 -20.25
C ALA A 87 -12.60 -3.58 -21.67
#